data_AF-K1S6Y4-F1
#
_entry.id   AF-K1S6Y4-F1
#
_cell.length_a   1.000
_cell.length_b   1.000
_cell.length_c   1.000
_cell.angle_alpha   90.00
_cell.angle_beta   90.00
_cell.angle_gamma   90.00
#
_symmetry.space_group_name_H-M   'P 1'
#
loop_
_entity.id
_entity.type
_entity.pdbx_description
1 polymer ?
#
loop_
_entity_poly.entity_id
_entity_poly.type
_entity_poly.pdbx_seq_one_letter_code
_entity_poly.pdbx_strand_id
1 'polypeptide(L)'
;MNKNAYALEFDSIQVNETVHLFGDTAKPACNLILNFAYASQSSDVRLKDSLNTFFLSACFGDKYMAMTPEEAVKKYTEKYVGDYRNDLEPMYKKDEEDKQDEQSIGAWYSYYKGIESHVQLCNTLILTYRIDYNEYTGGAHGIYMSTFLNLDLKTLSP
;
A
#
# COMPACT_ATOMS: atom_id res chain seq x y z
N MET A 1 11.68 29.63 12.64
CA MET A 1 10.21 29.82 12.76
C MET A 1 9.55 29.17 11.55
N ASN A 2 9.12 27.92 11.67
CA ASN A 2 8.50 27.17 10.58
C ASN A 2 6.99 27.39 10.65
N LYS A 3 6.50 28.49 10.08
CA LYS A 3 5.05 28.66 9.91
C LYS A 3 4.69 27.93 8.62
N ASN A 4 4.30 26.66 8.72
CA ASN A 4 3.62 25.96 7.64
C ASN A 4 2.48 26.89 7.18
N ALA A 5 2.56 27.41 5.95
CA ALA A 5 1.65 28.43 5.43
C ALA A 5 0.18 27.97 5.38
N TYR A 6 -0.07 26.69 5.67
CA TYR A 6 -1.36 26.03 5.60
C TYR A 6 -1.70 25.19 6.84
N ALA A 7 -0.92 25.30 7.92
CA ALA A 7 -1.12 24.48 9.14
C ALA A 7 -1.31 22.98 8.84
N LEU A 8 -0.53 22.44 7.89
CA LEU A 8 -0.57 21.02 7.53
C LEU A 8 -0.09 20.16 8.69
N GLU A 9 -0.92 19.19 9.06
CA GLU A 9 -0.59 18.07 9.94
C GLU A 9 -0.77 16.76 9.21
N PHE A 10 0.02 15.77 9.59
CA PHE A 10 0.01 14.45 8.95
C PHE A 10 -0.20 13.37 10.00
N ASP A 11 -0.87 12.31 9.60
CA ASP A 11 -1.03 11.08 10.38
C ASP A 11 -0.76 9.88 9.46
N SER A 12 -0.82 8.66 9.99
CA SER A 12 -0.59 7.44 9.25
C SER A 12 -1.59 6.34 9.61
N ILE A 13 -2.01 5.58 8.60
CA ILE A 13 -2.80 4.36 8.78
C ILE A 13 -1.89 3.16 8.58
N GLN A 14 -1.86 2.26 9.56
CA GLN A 14 -1.03 1.06 9.52
C GLN A 14 -1.88 -0.20 9.37
N VAL A 15 -1.43 -1.11 8.50
CA VAL A 15 -1.97 -2.46 8.34
C VAL A 15 -0.80 -3.43 8.36
N ASN A 16 -0.97 -4.52 9.11
CA ASN A 16 -0.08 -5.67 9.05
C ASN A 16 -0.97 -6.92 9.06
N GLU A 17 -1.27 -7.42 7.87
CA GLU A 17 -2.23 -8.49 7.64
C GLU A 17 -1.49 -9.72 7.14
N THR A 18 -1.76 -10.88 7.75
CA THR A 18 -1.26 -12.18 7.28
C THR A 18 -2.43 -13.10 7.04
N VAL A 19 -2.61 -13.56 5.81
CA VAL A 19 -3.76 -14.36 5.42
C VAL A 19 -3.32 -15.63 4.71
N HIS A 20 -3.70 -16.76 5.28
CA HIS A 20 -3.42 -18.08 4.72
C HIS A 20 -4.48 -18.51 3.70
N LEU A 21 -4.04 -19.28 2.71
CA LEU A 21 -4.91 -20.00 1.78
C LEU A 21 -5.89 -20.90 2.58
N PHE A 22 -7.15 -20.92 2.15
CA PHE A 22 -8.25 -21.66 2.77
C PHE A 22 -8.51 -21.32 4.26
N GLY A 23 -7.87 -20.30 4.80
CA GLY A 23 -7.89 -19.98 6.23
C GLY A 23 -7.16 -21.00 7.11
N ASP A 24 -6.29 -21.85 6.53
CA ASP A 24 -5.52 -22.86 7.25
C ASP A 24 -4.09 -22.37 7.52
N THR A 25 -3.72 -22.20 8.79
CA THR A 25 -2.39 -21.69 9.18
C THR A 25 -1.23 -22.62 8.80
N ALA A 26 -1.51 -23.88 8.44
CA ALA A 26 -0.51 -24.79 7.89
C ALA A 26 -0.23 -24.55 6.41
N LYS A 27 -1.04 -23.75 5.72
CA LYS A 27 -0.91 -23.45 4.29
C LYS A 27 -0.12 -22.15 4.05
N PRO A 28 0.38 -21.93 2.84
CA PRO A 28 1.03 -20.66 2.47
C PRO A 28 0.15 -19.44 2.76
N ALA A 29 0.78 -18.29 2.93
CA ALA A 29 0.12 -17.03 3.24
C ALA A 29 0.57 -15.89 2.35
N CYS A 30 -0.26 -14.86 2.27
CA CYS A 30 0.18 -13.53 1.89
C CYS A 30 0.40 -12.66 3.14
N ASN A 31 1.39 -11.78 3.05
CA ASN A 31 1.69 -10.76 4.05
C ASN A 31 1.54 -9.39 3.41
N LEU A 32 0.65 -8.56 3.95
CA LEU A 32 0.47 -7.17 3.53
C LEU A 32 0.89 -6.22 4.66
N ILE A 33 1.88 -5.38 4.39
CA ILE A 33 2.29 -4.29 5.27
C ILE A 33 1.97 -2.97 4.58
N LEU A 34 1.10 -2.17 5.19
CA LEU A 34 0.82 -0.81 4.76
C LEU A 34 1.19 0.15 5.88
N ASN A 35 1.87 1.24 5.51
CA ASN A 35 2.04 2.40 6.36
C ASN A 35 1.76 3.63 5.50
N PHE A 36 0.52 4.11 5.52
CA PHE A 36 0.07 5.17 4.63
C PHE A 36 0.01 6.51 5.34
N ALA A 37 0.99 7.39 5.08
CA ALA A 37 0.97 8.76 5.57
C ALA A 37 0.01 9.65 4.76
N TYR A 38 -0.82 10.43 5.44
CA TYR A 38 -1.81 11.31 4.81
C TYR A 38 -1.93 12.65 5.52
N ALA A 39 -2.47 13.66 4.85
CA ALA A 39 -2.75 14.96 5.45
C ALA A 39 -4.02 14.86 6.31
N SER A 40 -3.86 14.94 7.62
CA SER A 40 -4.94 14.82 8.60
C SER A 40 -5.61 16.17 8.86
N GLN A 41 -4.83 17.26 8.89
CA GLN A 41 -5.34 18.62 9.08
C GLN A 41 -4.68 19.63 8.13
N SER A 42 -5.41 20.73 7.87
CA SER A 42 -4.94 21.89 7.14
C SER A 42 -5.90 23.06 7.41
N SER A 43 -5.39 24.28 7.40
CA SER A 43 -6.24 25.49 7.36
C SER A 43 -6.91 25.67 5.99
N ASP A 44 -6.40 25.01 4.95
CA ASP A 44 -7.01 24.94 3.62
C ASP A 44 -7.46 23.50 3.32
N VAL A 45 -8.77 23.28 3.36
CA VAL A 45 -9.38 21.96 3.14
C VAL A 45 -9.15 21.46 1.71
N ARG A 46 -9.16 22.35 0.72
CA ARG A 46 -8.96 21.95 -0.69
C ARG A 46 -7.55 21.42 -0.91
N LEU A 47 -6.56 22.10 -0.35
CA LEU A 47 -5.17 21.63 -0.35
C LEU A 47 -5.07 20.24 0.28
N LYS A 48 -5.64 20.04 1.48
CA LYS A 48 -5.62 18.74 2.17
C LYS A 48 -6.22 17.62 1.31
N ASP A 49 -7.39 17.88 0.74
CA ASP A 49 -8.11 16.89 -0.09
C ASP A 49 -7.35 16.58 -1.38
N SER A 50 -6.77 17.59 -2.04
CA SER A 50 -5.90 17.39 -3.22
C SER A 50 -4.63 16.60 -2.89
N LEU A 51 -3.95 16.90 -1.78
CA LEU A 51 -2.78 16.13 -1.33
C LEU A 51 -3.14 14.65 -1.12
N ASN A 52 -4.23 14.39 -0.39
CA ASN A 52 -4.70 13.02 -0.14
C ASN A 52 -5.09 12.31 -1.44
N THR A 53 -5.66 13.02 -2.42
CA THR A 53 -5.96 12.47 -3.75
C THR A 53 -4.67 11.97 -4.44
N PHE A 54 -3.61 12.77 -4.43
CA PHE A 54 -2.32 12.37 -5.00
C PHE A 54 -1.67 11.23 -4.23
N PHE A 55 -1.69 11.26 -2.90
CA PHE A 55 -1.10 10.20 -2.06
C PHE A 55 -1.81 8.86 -2.29
N LEU A 56 -3.15 8.87 -2.34
CA LEU A 56 -3.96 7.69 -2.61
C LEU A 56 -3.71 7.12 -4.00
N SER A 57 -3.70 7.96 -5.03
CA SER A 57 -3.40 7.53 -6.40
C SER A 57 -2.00 6.92 -6.47
N ALA A 58 -0.99 7.55 -5.88
CA ALA A 58 0.38 7.07 -5.97
C ALA A 58 0.66 5.79 -5.15
N CYS A 59 0.00 5.61 -4.00
CA CYS A 59 0.19 4.41 -3.18
C CYS A 59 -0.67 3.23 -3.67
N PHE A 60 -1.92 3.49 -4.08
CA PHE A 60 -2.92 2.44 -4.28
C PHE A 60 -3.47 2.38 -5.71
N GLY A 61 -3.28 3.43 -6.50
CA GLY A 61 -3.81 3.59 -7.86
C GLY A 61 -5.07 4.47 -7.94
N ASP A 62 -5.34 4.99 -9.13
CA ASP A 62 -6.36 6.04 -9.37
C ASP A 62 -7.77 5.66 -8.92
N LYS A 63 -8.12 4.38 -8.90
CA LYS A 63 -9.44 3.91 -8.45
C LYS A 63 -9.74 4.24 -6.98
N TYR A 64 -8.74 4.57 -6.17
CA TYR A 64 -8.89 4.94 -4.76
C TYR A 64 -8.83 6.45 -4.51
N MET A 65 -8.53 7.27 -5.52
CA MET A 65 -8.24 8.70 -5.35
C MET A 65 -9.40 9.52 -4.76
N ALA A 66 -10.63 9.05 -4.94
CA ALA A 66 -11.86 9.73 -4.50
C ALA A 66 -12.40 9.21 -3.15
N MET A 67 -11.66 8.32 -2.47
CA MET A 67 -12.04 7.75 -1.17
C MET A 67 -11.38 8.53 -0.03
N THR A 68 -11.85 8.31 1.20
CA THR A 68 -11.05 8.73 2.37
C THR A 68 -9.84 7.81 2.54
N PRO A 69 -8.78 8.26 3.22
CA PRO A 69 -7.64 7.41 3.59
C PRO A 69 -8.05 6.06 4.21
N GLU A 70 -8.98 6.07 5.16
CA GLU A 70 -9.45 4.89 5.88
C GLU A 70 -10.21 3.93 4.95
N GLU A 71 -11.08 4.46 4.11
CA GLU A 71 -11.84 3.66 3.15
C GLU A 71 -10.91 3.03 2.10
N ALA A 72 -9.96 3.80 1.58
CA ALA A 72 -9.00 3.32 0.58
C ALA A 72 -8.11 2.20 1.13
N VAL A 73 -7.52 2.39 2.31
CA VAL A 73 -6.66 1.38 2.95
C VAL A 73 -7.44 0.10 3.22
N LYS A 74 -8.67 0.21 3.73
CA LYS A 74 -9.55 -0.93 3.97
C LYS A 74 -9.85 -1.68 2.66
N LYS A 75 -10.35 -1.00 1.64
CA LYS A 75 -10.71 -1.62 0.35
C LYS A 75 -9.49 -2.19 -0.38
N TYR A 76 -8.34 -1.55 -0.27
CA TYR A 76 -7.09 -2.07 -0.83
C TYR A 76 -6.70 -3.39 -0.16
N THR A 77 -6.76 -3.44 1.17
CA THR A 77 -6.46 -4.63 1.97
C THR A 77 -7.40 -5.78 1.63
N GLU A 78 -8.71 -5.52 1.64
CA GLU A 78 -9.75 -6.50 1.29
C GLU A 78 -9.54 -7.04 -0.13
N LYS A 79 -9.23 -6.15 -1.08
CA LYS A 79 -8.95 -6.57 -2.47
C LYS A 79 -7.69 -7.42 -2.56
N TYR A 80 -6.57 -7.00 -1.96
CA TYR A 80 -5.31 -7.74 -2.03
C TYR A 80 -5.47 -9.17 -1.48
N VAL A 81 -6.11 -9.30 -0.31
CA VAL A 81 -6.39 -10.60 0.32
C VAL A 81 -7.36 -11.43 -0.53
N GLY A 82 -8.41 -10.80 -1.04
CA GLY A 82 -9.39 -11.46 -1.90
C GLY A 82 -8.79 -12.00 -3.19
N ASP A 83 -8.00 -11.18 -3.88
CA ASP A 83 -7.29 -11.58 -5.11
C ASP A 83 -6.34 -12.75 -4.81
N TYR A 84 -5.52 -12.64 -3.76
CA TYR A 84 -4.58 -13.70 -3.36
C TYR A 84 -5.28 -15.06 -3.19
N ARG A 85 -6.38 -15.11 -2.43
CA ARG A 85 -7.12 -16.37 -2.23
C ARG A 85 -7.79 -16.84 -3.50
N ASN A 86 -8.53 -15.97 -4.19
CA ASN A 86 -9.33 -16.35 -5.35
C ASN A 86 -8.46 -16.89 -6.50
N ASP A 87 -7.28 -16.30 -6.69
CA ASP A 87 -6.38 -16.69 -7.77
C ASP A 87 -5.58 -17.95 -7.40
N LEU A 88 -5.10 -18.05 -6.16
CA LEU A 88 -4.15 -19.08 -5.78
C LEU A 88 -4.75 -20.33 -5.15
N GLU A 89 -5.89 -20.25 -4.48
CA GLU A 89 -6.54 -21.43 -3.87
C GLU A 89 -6.86 -22.53 -4.90
N PRO A 90 -7.40 -22.23 -6.10
CA PRO A 90 -7.64 -23.25 -7.12
C PRO A 90 -6.35 -23.84 -7.69
N MET A 91 -5.31 -23.02 -7.84
CA MET A 91 -4.01 -23.45 -8.36
C MET A 91 -3.31 -24.38 -7.36
N TYR A 92 -3.28 -23.98 -6.09
CA TYR A 92 -2.64 -24.75 -5.02
C TYR A 92 -3.29 -26.14 -4.86
N LYS A 93 -4.62 -26.22 -4.87
CA LYS A 93 -5.35 -27.50 -4.83
C LYS A 93 -4.93 -28.44 -5.96
N LYS A 94 -4.79 -27.90 -7.16
CA LYS A 94 -4.38 -28.69 -8.32
C LYS A 94 -2.95 -29.22 -8.17
N ASP A 95 -2.02 -28.39 -7.71
CA ASP A 95 -0.63 -28.81 -7.50
C ASP A 95 -0.50 -29.85 -6.36
N GLU A 96 -1.32 -29.75 -5.30
CA GLU A 96 -1.42 -30.78 -4.25
C GLU A 96 -1.94 -32.11 -4.82
N GLU A 97 -3.00 -32.08 -5.64
CA GLU A 97 -3.57 -33.27 -6.28
C GLU A 97 -2.58 -33.96 -7.24
N ASP A 98 -1.78 -33.17 -7.95
CA ASP A 98 -0.71 -33.65 -8.84
C ASP A 98 0.51 -34.21 -8.07
N LYS A 99 0.44 -34.27 -6.72
CA LYS A 99 1.47 -34.80 -5.82
C LYS A 99 2.84 -34.17 -6.02
N GLN A 100 2.87 -32.88 -6.35
CA GLN A 100 4.10 -32.13 -6.22
C GLN A 100 4.48 -32.08 -4.72
N ASP A 101 5.77 -32.01 -4.42
CA ASP A 101 6.24 -32.01 -3.04
C ASP A 101 5.72 -30.75 -2.29
N GLU A 102 4.90 -30.93 -1.24
CA GLU A 102 4.23 -29.84 -0.51
C GLU A 102 5.19 -28.72 -0.08
N GLN A 103 6.41 -29.08 0.32
CA GLN A 103 7.43 -28.15 0.76
C GLN A 103 7.99 -27.31 -0.40
N SER A 104 8.08 -27.92 -1.58
CA SER A 104 8.48 -27.29 -2.84
C SER A 104 7.39 -26.36 -3.39
N ILE A 105 6.13 -26.79 -3.34
CA ILE A 105 4.98 -26.00 -3.81
C ILE A 105 4.77 -24.79 -2.89
N GLY A 106 4.81 -24.97 -1.57
CA GLY A 106 4.44 -23.91 -0.60
C GLY A 106 5.23 -22.60 -0.77
N ALA A 107 6.47 -22.68 -1.23
CA ALA A 107 7.31 -21.52 -1.50
C ALA A 107 6.80 -20.65 -2.67
N TRP A 108 6.11 -21.23 -3.66
CA TRP A 108 5.56 -20.50 -4.80
C TRP A 108 4.34 -19.65 -4.45
N TYR A 109 3.67 -20.00 -3.35
CA TYR A 109 2.40 -19.42 -2.93
C TYR A 109 2.55 -18.47 -1.73
N SER A 110 3.76 -18.28 -1.23
CA SER A 110 4.05 -17.35 -0.12
C SER A 110 4.30 -15.95 -0.68
N TYR A 111 3.35 -15.04 -0.49
CA TYR A 111 3.38 -13.70 -1.10
C TYR A 111 3.68 -12.64 -0.04
N TYR A 112 4.31 -11.55 -0.45
CA TYR A 112 4.55 -10.38 0.38
C TYR A 112 4.29 -9.11 -0.41
N LYS A 113 3.68 -8.10 0.22
CA LYS A 113 3.58 -6.74 -0.30
C LYS A 113 3.76 -5.72 0.81
N GLY A 114 4.62 -4.74 0.57
CA GLY A 114 4.86 -3.60 1.44
C GLY A 114 4.63 -2.29 0.68
N ILE A 115 3.84 -1.39 1.25
CA ILE A 115 3.69 -0.02 0.77
C ILE A 115 3.81 0.91 1.98
N GLU A 116 4.93 1.60 2.07
CA GLU A 116 5.23 2.52 3.16
C GLU A 116 5.47 3.91 2.61
N SER A 117 4.72 4.89 3.09
CA SER A 117 4.81 6.26 2.62
C SER A 117 5.05 7.24 3.76
N HIS A 118 5.80 8.30 3.46
CA HIS A 118 6.15 9.30 4.44
C HIS A 118 6.38 10.68 3.81
N VAL A 119 6.05 11.72 4.56
CA VAL A 119 6.39 13.10 4.21
C VAL A 119 7.85 13.34 4.57
N GLN A 120 8.71 13.40 3.56
CA GLN A 120 10.15 13.60 3.75
C GLN A 120 10.50 15.08 3.98
N LEU A 121 9.77 15.98 3.31
CA LEU A 121 9.93 17.42 3.45
C LEU A 121 8.56 18.09 3.31
N CYS A 122 8.28 19.08 4.15
CA CYS A 122 7.15 19.98 3.98
C CYS A 122 7.61 21.39 4.39
N ASN A 123 7.59 22.32 3.42
CA ASN A 123 7.85 23.73 3.67
C ASN A 123 6.69 24.59 3.12
N THR A 124 6.86 25.90 2.97
CA THR A 124 5.80 26.81 2.51
C THR A 124 5.47 26.69 1.01
N LEU A 125 6.31 26.04 0.22
CA LEU A 125 6.20 25.94 -1.24
C LEU A 125 6.10 24.51 -1.73
N ILE A 126 6.83 23.58 -1.11
CA ILE A 126 7.01 22.21 -1.61
C ILE A 126 6.71 21.21 -0.50
N LEU A 127 6.06 20.12 -0.90
CA LEU A 127 5.97 18.87 -0.14
C LEU A 127 6.62 17.74 -0.94
N THR A 128 7.63 17.09 -0.36
CA THR A 128 8.22 15.86 -0.90
C THR A 128 7.66 14.66 -0.15
N TYR A 129 6.93 13.82 -0.87
CA TYR A 129 6.34 12.59 -0.38
C TYR A 129 7.10 11.40 -0.97
N ARG A 130 7.58 10.49 -0.12
CA ARG A 130 8.28 9.29 -0.53
C ARG A 130 7.40 8.07 -0.30
N ILE A 131 7.46 7.14 -1.23
CA ILE A 131 6.78 5.84 -1.18
C ILE A 131 7.84 4.77 -1.40
N ASP A 132 7.98 3.88 -0.43
CA ASP A 132 8.76 2.65 -0.55
C ASP A 132 7.80 1.49 -0.81
N TYR A 133 8.00 0.84 -1.95
CA TYR A 133 7.22 -0.28 -2.42
C TYR A 133 8.10 -1.52 -2.45
N ASN A 134 7.57 -2.64 -1.97
CA ASN A 134 8.16 -3.93 -2.27
C ASN A 134 7.13 -5.02 -2.41
N GLU A 135 7.42 -5.98 -3.28
CA GLU A 135 6.51 -7.07 -3.56
C GLU A 135 7.27 -8.34 -3.91
N TYR A 136 6.77 -9.47 -3.42
CA TYR A 136 7.23 -10.81 -3.75
C TYR A 136 6.02 -11.70 -3.99
N THR A 137 6.01 -12.39 -5.12
CA THR A 137 4.90 -13.26 -5.55
C THR A 137 5.41 -14.64 -5.95
N GLY A 138 6.38 -15.17 -5.19
CA GLY A 138 7.10 -16.39 -5.54
C GLY A 138 8.28 -16.15 -6.49
N GLY A 139 9.11 -17.19 -6.68
CA GLY A 139 10.32 -17.14 -7.52
C GLY A 139 11.60 -16.78 -6.75
N ALA A 140 12.66 -16.41 -7.47
CA ALA A 140 13.99 -16.23 -6.90
C ALA A 140 14.15 -14.96 -6.04
N HIS A 141 13.45 -13.87 -6.39
CA HIS A 141 13.50 -12.61 -5.66
C HIS A 141 12.25 -11.76 -5.95
N GLY A 142 12.00 -10.77 -5.09
CA GLY A 142 10.94 -9.77 -5.27
C GLY A 142 11.41 -8.55 -6.06
N ILE A 143 10.58 -7.51 -6.02
CA ILE A 143 10.87 -6.17 -6.51
C ILE A 143 10.85 -5.18 -5.33
N TYR A 144 11.71 -4.17 -5.41
CA TYR A 144 11.79 -3.05 -4.46
C TYR A 144 11.89 -1.75 -5.27
N MET A 145 11.14 -0.73 -4.88
CA MET A 145 11.08 0.56 -5.59
C MET A 145 10.87 1.69 -4.58
N SER A 146 11.54 2.81 -4.80
CA SER A 146 11.28 4.06 -4.08
C SER A 146 10.82 5.13 -5.07
N THR A 147 9.64 5.70 -4.82
CA THR A 147 9.03 6.75 -5.64
C THR A 147 8.95 8.05 -4.84
N PHE A 148 9.17 9.17 -5.52
CA PHE A 148 9.08 10.51 -4.92
C PHE A 148 8.06 11.36 -5.68
N LEU A 149 7.18 12.03 -4.93
CA LEU A 149 6.30 13.08 -5.44
C LEU A 149 6.76 14.41 -4.85
N ASN A 150 7.02 15.41 -5.70
CA ASN A 150 7.39 16.75 -5.28
C ASN A 150 6.25 17.71 -5.63
N LEU A 151 5.36 17.94 -4.68
CA LEU A 151 4.15 18.73 -4.90
C LEU A 151 4.41 20.20 -4.63
N ASP A 152 4.12 21.06 -5.61
CA ASP A 152 4.02 22.51 -5.41
C ASP A 152 2.70 22.81 -4.67
N LEU A 153 2.81 23.37 -3.47
CA LEU A 153 1.70 23.65 -2.56
C LEU A 153 0.88 24.87 -2.97
N LYS A 154 1.32 25.67 -3.95
CA LYS A 154 0.56 26.78 -4.53
C LYS A 154 -0.23 26.34 -5.75
N THR A 155 0.36 25.53 -6.63
CA THR A 155 -0.29 25.09 -7.87
C THR A 155 -0.98 23.74 -7.75
N LEU A 156 -0.73 22.99 -6.67
CA LEU A 156 -1.27 21.64 -6.43
C LEU A 156 -0.90 20.66 -7.56
N SER A 157 0.35 20.71 -8.01
CA SER A 157 0.87 19.87 -9.09
C SER A 157 2.17 19.16 -8.67
N PRO A 158 2.37 17.88 -9.05
CA PRO A 158 3.65 17.18 -8.94
C PRO A 158 4.74 17.73 -9.86
#